data_AF-A0A192A2A1-F1
#
_entry.id   AF-A0A192A2A1-F1
#
_cell.length_a   1.000
_cell.length_b   1.000
_cell.length_c   1.000
_cell.angle_alpha   90.00
_cell.angle_beta   90.00
_cell.angle_gamma   90.00
#
_symmetry.space_group_name_H-M   'P 1'
#
loop_
_entity.id
_entity.type
_entity.pdbx_description
1 polymer ?
#
loop_
_entity_poly.entity_id
_entity_poly.type
_entity_poly.pdbx_seq_one_letter_code
_entity_poly.pdbx_strand_id
1 'polypeptide(L)' 'MQVHDGLAAVAGTRDVITTTEAAAVLNFKESTLRKWACFERGPIRPVRINGRLGWRVTDLAALLNGDQP' A
#
# COMPACT_ATOMS: atom_id res chain seq x y z
N MET A 1 16.54 7.33 -11.26
CA MET A 1 15.82 6.04 -11.30
C MET A 1 14.54 6.26 -10.52
N GLN A 2 13.44 6.64 -11.17
CA GLN A 2 12.21 7.05 -10.49
C GLN A 2 11.04 6.30 -11.10
N VAL A 3 10.87 5.06 -10.67
CA VAL A 3 9.80 4.18 -11.11
C VAL A 3 8.66 4.23 -10.08
N HIS A 4 7.96 5.37 -10.01
CA HIS A 4 6.69 5.41 -9.23
C HIS A 4 5.66 6.40 -9.78
N ASP A 5 5.71 6.73 -11.07
CA ASP A 5 4.68 7.55 -11.73
C ASP A 5 3.27 6.94 -11.55
N GLY A 6 3.18 5.61 -11.59
CA GLY A 6 1.92 4.89 -11.36
C GLY A 6 1.37 4.99 -9.93
N LEU A 7 2.24 4.97 -8.91
CA LEU A 7 1.80 5.16 -7.52
C LEU A 7 1.36 6.60 -7.27
N ALA A 8 2.10 7.57 -7.80
CA ALA A 8 1.76 8.98 -7.72
C ALA A 8 0.43 9.29 -8.44
N ALA A 9 0.19 8.68 -9.61
CA ALA A 9 -1.06 8.82 -10.35
C ALA A 9 -2.28 8.25 -9.60
N VAL A 10 -2.12 7.11 -8.92
CA VAL A 10 -3.18 6.48 -8.13
C VAL A 10 -3.43 7.23 -6.81
N ALA A 11 -2.37 7.70 -6.15
CA ALA A 11 -2.46 8.42 -4.89
C ALA A 11 -2.96 9.87 -5.07
N GLY A 12 -2.52 10.55 -6.14
CA GLY A 12 -2.72 11.98 -6.32
C GLY A 12 -2.12 12.76 -5.15
N THR A 13 -2.97 13.48 -4.40
CA THR A 13 -2.58 14.26 -3.22
C THR A 13 -2.78 13.51 -1.89
N ARG A 14 -3.13 12.22 -1.93
CA ARG A 14 -3.49 11.42 -0.74
C ARG A 14 -2.27 10.66 -0.23
N ASP A 15 -1.95 10.79 1.05
CA ASP A 15 -0.88 10.00 1.70
C ASP A 15 -1.27 8.55 1.97
N VAL A 16 -2.58 8.26 1.99
CA VAL A 16 -3.14 6.94 2.29
C VAL A 16 -4.15 6.54 1.23
N ILE A 17 -3.95 5.36 0.65
CA ILE A 17 -4.81 4.79 -0.39
C ILE A 17 -5.54 3.55 0.11
N THR A 18 -6.58 3.16 -0.60
CA THR A 18 -7.40 1.98 -0.29
C THR A 18 -6.66 0.68 -0.60
N THR A 19 -7.16 -0.43 -0.08
CA THR A 19 -6.63 -1.77 -0.37
C THR A 19 -6.65 -2.11 -1.85
N THR A 20 -7.66 -1.67 -2.60
CA THR A 20 -7.78 -1.91 -4.05
C THR A 20 -6.70 -1.17 -4.82
N GLU A 21 -6.49 0.10 -4.50
CA GLU A 21 -5.44 0.94 -5.09
C GLU A 21 -4.05 0.37 -4.77
N ALA A 22 -3.80 0.00 -3.50
CA ALA A 22 -2.54 -0.62 -3.08
C ALA A 22 -2.27 -1.98 -3.77
N ALA A 23 -3.32 -2.78 -3.97
CA ALA A 23 -3.24 -4.06 -4.68
C ALA A 23 -2.82 -3.87 -6.14
N ALA A 24 -3.42 -2.89 -6.82
CA ALA A 24 -3.09 -2.56 -8.21
C ALA A 24 -1.64 -2.10 -8.35
N VAL A 25 -1.17 -1.24 -7.44
CA VAL A 25 0.21 -0.73 -7.45
C VAL A 25 1.24 -1.85 -7.24
N LEU A 26 1.01 -2.72 -6.24
CA LEU A 26 1.95 -3.80 -5.92
C LEU A 26 1.79 -5.03 -6.83
N ASN A 27 0.85 -5.00 -7.79
CA ASN A 27 0.46 -6.14 -8.60
C ASN A 27 0.11 -7.38 -7.74
N PHE A 28 -0.55 -7.17 -6.61
CA PHE A 28 -1.04 -8.22 -5.72
C PHE A 28 -2.55 -8.36 -5.78
N LYS A 29 -3.06 -9.50 -5.29
CA LYS A 29 -4.50 -9.65 -5.03
C LYS A 29 -4.88 -8.89 -3.76
N GLU A 30 -6.05 -8.25 -3.77
CA GLU A 30 -6.61 -7.55 -2.60
C GLU A 30 -6.74 -8.46 -1.37
N SER A 31 -7.03 -9.75 -1.59
CA SER A 31 -7.14 -10.74 -0.51
C SER A 31 -5.81 -10.98 0.19
N THR A 32 -4.68 -10.84 -0.50
CA THR A 32 -3.34 -10.91 0.10
C THR A 32 -3.12 -9.73 1.05
N LEU A 33 -3.43 -8.51 0.62
CA LEU A 33 -3.33 -7.32 1.46
C LEU A 33 -4.29 -7.37 2.67
N ARG A 34 -5.51 -7.87 2.49
CA ARG A 34 -6.44 -8.10 3.63
C ARG A 34 -5.88 -9.12 4.61
N LYS A 35 -5.24 -10.20 4.14
CA LYS A 35 -4.54 -11.16 5.00
C LYS A 35 -3.39 -10.49 5.75
N TRP A 36 -2.59 -9.66 5.10
CA TRP A 36 -1.53 -8.89 5.77
C TRP A 36 -2.09 -8.01 6.88
N ALA A 37 -3.23 -7.34 6.62
CA ALA A 37 -3.90 -6.52 7.61
C ALA A 37 -4.48 -7.32 8.78
N CYS A 38 -5.07 -8.49 8.53
CA CYS A 38 -5.67 -9.34 9.58
C CYS A 38 -4.63 -10.10 10.41
N PHE A 39 -3.57 -10.61 9.76
CA PHE A 39 -2.56 -11.45 10.42
C PHE A 39 -1.35 -10.66 10.89
N GLU A 40 -1.29 -9.36 10.60
CA GLU A 40 -0.18 -8.45 10.93
C GLU A 40 1.20 -9.01 10.56
N ARG A 41 1.23 -9.82 9.49
CA ARG A 41 2.38 -10.59 9.01
C ARG A 41 2.86 -10.14 7.62
N GLY A 42 2.41 -8.97 7.17
CA GLY A 42 2.84 -8.37 5.91
C GLY A 42 4.07 -7.49 6.08
N PRO A 43 4.80 -7.23 4.97
CA PRO A 43 5.96 -6.33 4.97
C PRO A 43 5.60 -4.87 5.24
N ILE A 44 4.33 -4.51 5.06
CA ILE A 44 3.80 -3.17 5.34
C ILE A 44 2.57 -3.30 6.24
N ARG A 45 2.37 -2.32 7.14
CA ARG A 45 1.23 -2.31 8.06
C ARG A 45 0.11 -1.39 7.57
N PRO A 46 -1.17 -1.80 7.69
CA PRO A 46 -2.28 -0.93 7.36
C PRO A 46 -2.48 0.15 8.44
N VAL A 47 -2.93 1.32 8.02
CA VAL A 47 -3.44 2.37 8.89
C VAL A 47 -4.96 2.26 8.97
N ARG A 48 -5.50 2.30 10.19
CA ARG A 48 -6.97 2.32 10.39
C ARG A 48 -7.44 3.77 10.43
N ILE A 49 -8.16 4.19 9.41
CA ILE A 49 -8.77 5.53 9.33
C ILE A 49 -10.28 5.35 9.45
N ASN A 50 -10.85 5.78 10.58
CA ASN A 50 -12.29 5.71 10.84
C ASN A 50 -12.90 4.30 10.57
N GLY A 51 -12.22 3.25 11.03
CA GLY A 51 -12.64 1.84 10.83
C GLY A 51 -12.35 1.25 9.44
N ARG A 52 -11.76 2.02 8.51
CA ARG A 52 -11.35 1.54 7.18
C ARG A 52 -9.87 1.24 7.15
N LEU A 53 -9.49 0.22 6.37
CA LEU A 53 -8.10 -0.11 6.09
C LEU A 53 -7.56 0.84 5.02
N GLY A 54 -6.46 1.52 5.34
CA GLY A 54 -5.68 2.33 4.42
C GLY A 54 -4.23 1.89 4.40
N TRP A 55 -3.54 2.16 3.29
CA TRP A 55 -2.13 1.83 3.07
C TRP A 55 -1.36 3.10 2.76
N ARG A 56 -0.26 3.34 3.48
CA ARG A 56 0.56 4.54 3.27
C ARG A 56 1.30 4.44 1.95
N VAL A 57 1.26 5.51 1.18
CA VAL A 57 1.97 5.63 -0.09
C VAL A 57 3.48 5.53 0.13
N THR A 58 4.00 6.06 1.24
CA THR A 58 5.42 5.95 1.62
C THR A 58 5.86 4.51 1.82
N ASP A 59 5.07 3.71 2.54
CA ASP A 59 5.41 2.32 2.85
C ASP A 59 5.32 1.45 1.58
N LEU A 60 4.34 1.74 0.72
CA LEU A 60 4.21 1.12 -0.60
C LEU A 60 5.42 1.45 -1.49
N ALA A 61 5.85 2.72 -1.50
CA ALA A 61 7.03 3.15 -2.25
C ALA A 61 8.31 2.51 -1.72
N ALA A 62 8.49 2.41 -0.41
CA ALA A 62 9.61 1.70 0.21
C ALA A 62 9.63 0.23 -0.23
N LEU A 63 8.48 -0.45 -0.14
CA LEU A 63 8.34 -1.85 -0.54
C LEU A 63 8.66 -2.09 -2.02
N LEU A 64 8.22 -1.19 -2.92
CA LEU A 64 8.54 -1.25 -4.34
C LEU A 64 10.02 -1.04 -4.64
N ASN A 65 10.70 -0.23 -3.83
CA ASN A 65 12.14 -0.02 -3.92
C ASN A 65 12.96 -1.18 -3.31
N GLY A 66 12.30 -2.21 -2.78
CA GLY A 66 12.95 -3.34 -2.10
C GLY A 66 13.41 -3.01 -0.69
N ASP A 67 13.02 -1.85 -0.16
CA ASP A 67 13.27 -1.46 1.21
C ASP A 67 12.17 -2.06 2.10
N GLN A 68 12.58 -2.78 3.14
CA GLN A 68 11.66 -3.22 4.19
C GLN A 68 11.58 -2.08 5.23
N PRO A 69 10.42 -1.45 5.43
CA PRO A 69 10.26 -0.36 6.40
C PRO A 69 10.35 -0.84 7.85
#